data_AF-A0AAW1AUM4-F1
#
_entry.id   AF-A0AAW1AUM4-F1
#
_cell.length_a   1.000
_cell.length_b   1.000
_cell.length_c   1.000
_cell.angle_alpha   90.00
_cell.angle_beta   90.00
_cell.angle_gamma   90.00
#
_symmetry.space_group_name_H-M   'P 1'
#
loop_
_entity.id
_entity.type
_entity.pdbx_description
1 polymer ?
#
loop_
_entity_poly.entity_id
_entity_poly.type
_entity_poly.pdbx_seq_one_letter_code
_entity_poly.pdbx_strand_id
1 'polypeptide(L)'
;MKACSEFNQQKPKQFEWTDAAGSNQRHLNETIKKQQQDVIGFLDVNKIEYEEKDIAANEENRKWMRENVPEDCRPATGNPLPPRIFKDNQYLGDYDAFFEARENNAVYAFLGLTAPPGSKEAEALAKQEV
;
A
#
# COMPACT_ATOMS: atom_id res chain seq x y z
N MET A 1 -48.42 -27.64 -6.51
CA MET A 1 -47.55 -27.46 -5.32
C MET A 1 -46.10 -27.55 -5.75
N LYS A 2 -45.28 -26.55 -5.37
CA LYS A 2 -43.80 -26.46 -5.23
C LYS A 2 -42.87 -27.10 -6.28
N ALA A 3 -41.74 -26.52 -6.70
CA ALA A 3 -41.07 -25.26 -6.37
C ALA A 3 -40.08 -24.91 -7.50
N CYS A 4 -39.86 -23.61 -7.71
CA CYS A 4 -38.79 -23.05 -8.53
C CYS A 4 -37.41 -23.38 -7.93
N SER A 5 -36.47 -23.82 -8.76
CA SER A 5 -35.05 -23.88 -8.42
C SER A 5 -34.42 -22.52 -8.64
N GLU A 6 -34.34 -21.72 -7.58
CA GLU A 6 -33.61 -20.46 -7.53
C GLU A 6 -32.09 -20.73 -7.50
N PHE A 7 -31.42 -20.28 -8.55
CA PHE A 7 -29.98 -20.18 -8.66
C PHE A 7 -29.47 -19.20 -7.61
N ASN A 8 -28.84 -19.72 -6.55
CA ASN A 8 -28.26 -18.94 -5.47
C ASN A 8 -27.05 -18.13 -5.99
N GLN A 9 -27.30 -16.90 -6.44
CA GLN A 9 -26.27 -15.89 -6.65
C GLN A 9 -25.83 -15.35 -5.29
N GLN A 10 -24.82 -15.99 -4.71
CA GLN A 10 -24.06 -15.41 -3.61
C GLN A 10 -23.33 -14.17 -4.13
N LYS A 11 -23.88 -12.97 -3.90
CA LYS A 11 -23.18 -11.71 -4.20
C LYS A 11 -21.95 -11.60 -3.30
N PRO A 12 -20.76 -11.22 -3.83
CA PRO A 12 -19.58 -11.05 -2.99
C PRO A 12 -19.78 -9.86 -2.03
N LYS A 13 -19.57 -10.12 -0.73
CA LYS A 13 -19.45 -9.10 0.31
C LYS A 13 -18.06 -8.48 0.25
N GLN A 14 -17.86 -7.46 -0.59
CA GLN A 14 -16.66 -6.64 -0.53
C GLN A 14 -17.00 -5.17 -0.76
N PHE A 15 -17.07 -4.44 0.36
CA PHE A 15 -16.87 -2.99 0.48
C PHE A 15 -17.78 -2.07 -0.37
N GLU A 16 -18.91 -1.64 0.23
CA GLU A 16 -19.59 -0.41 -0.19
C GLU A 16 -18.79 0.80 0.30
N TRP A 17 -18.09 1.47 -0.63
CA TRP A 17 -17.74 2.89 -0.51
C TRP A 17 -18.79 3.65 -1.31
N THR A 18 -19.68 4.39 -0.65
CA THR A 18 -20.77 5.09 -1.33
C THR A 18 -20.29 6.36 -2.03
N ASP A 19 -20.33 6.39 -3.37
CA ASP A 19 -20.85 7.50 -4.15
C ASP A 19 -21.43 7.03 -5.52
N ALA A 20 -22.37 7.82 -6.03
CA ALA A 20 -23.27 7.45 -7.12
C ALA A 20 -22.63 7.64 -8.50
N ALA A 21 -21.64 6.83 -8.85
CA ALA A 21 -21.29 6.53 -10.25
C ALA A 21 -20.22 5.44 -10.27
N GLY A 22 -20.51 4.29 -10.88
CA GLY A 22 -19.55 3.18 -11.04
C GLY A 22 -18.23 3.54 -11.77
N SER A 23 -18.03 4.80 -12.18
CA SER A 23 -16.77 5.35 -12.69
C SER A 23 -15.73 5.61 -11.59
N ASN A 24 -16.13 6.09 -10.41
CA ASN A 24 -15.18 6.45 -9.33
C ASN A 24 -14.48 5.22 -8.75
N GLN A 25 -15.20 4.11 -8.57
CA GLN A 25 -14.62 2.87 -8.03
C GLN A 25 -13.57 2.25 -8.95
N ARG A 26 -13.74 2.33 -10.27
CA ARG A 26 -12.75 1.81 -11.24
C ARG A 26 -11.48 2.64 -11.22
N HIS A 27 -11.63 3.97 -11.20
CA HIS A 27 -10.49 4.88 -11.16
C HIS A 27 -9.68 4.76 -9.86
N LEU A 28 -10.36 4.59 -8.72
CA LEU A 28 -9.71 4.32 -7.44
C LEU A 28 -8.92 3.02 -7.48
N ASN A 29 -9.51 1.94 -8.01
CA ASN A 29 -8.82 0.65 -8.14
C ASN A 29 -7.61 0.72 -9.10
N GLU A 30 -7.70 1.49 -10.19
CA GLU A 30 -6.58 1.71 -11.10
C GLU A 30 -5.45 2.50 -10.43
N THR A 31 -5.80 3.52 -9.64
CA THR A 31 -4.83 4.34 -8.91
C THR A 31 -4.08 3.52 -7.87
N ILE A 32 -4.81 2.76 -7.05
CA ILE A 32 -4.23 1.86 -6.04
C ILE A 32 -3.25 0.87 -6.70
N LYS A 33 -3.65 0.24 -7.81
CA LYS A 33 -2.79 -0.69 -8.54
C LYS A 33 -1.51 -0.02 -9.03
N LYS A 34 -1.59 1.20 -9.58
CA LYS A 34 -0.41 1.94 -10.03
C LYS A 34 0.53 2.27 -8.88
N GLN A 35 -0.01 2.71 -7.75
CA GLN A 35 0.78 3.00 -6.54
C GLN A 35 1.49 1.75 -6.00
N GLN A 36 0.79 0.62 -5.92
CA GLN A 36 1.39 -0.66 -5.52
C GLN A 36 2.52 -1.06 -6.47
N GLN A 37 2.28 -1.01 -7.78
CA GLN A 37 3.28 -1.36 -8.79
C GLN A 37 4.48 -0.42 -8.81
N ASP A 38 4.30 0.87 -8.48
CA ASP A 38 5.40 1.82 -8.39
C ASP A 38 6.29 1.53 -7.16
N VAL A 39 5.70 1.21 -6.01
CA VAL A 39 6.44 0.77 -4.82
C VAL A 39 7.20 -0.53 -5.13
N ILE A 40 6.51 -1.55 -5.65
CA ILE A 40 7.10 -2.85 -6.00
C ILE A 40 8.23 -2.68 -7.03
N GLY A 41 7.98 -1.94 -8.10
CA GLY A 41 8.96 -1.70 -9.15
C GLY A 41 10.20 -0.97 -8.64
N PHE A 42 10.05 -0.05 -7.69
CA PHE A 42 11.20 0.56 -7.04
C PHE A 42 12.01 -0.47 -6.24
N LEU A 43 11.36 -1.30 -5.43
CA LEU A 43 12.04 -2.32 -4.62
C LEU A 43 12.79 -3.33 -5.50
N ASP A 44 12.15 -3.80 -6.58
CA ASP A 44 12.74 -4.73 -7.55
C ASP A 44 14.01 -4.15 -8.22
N VAL A 45 13.91 -2.93 -8.75
CA VAL A 45 15.04 -2.26 -9.45
C VAL A 45 16.23 -2.06 -8.51
N ASN A 46 15.95 -1.74 -7.25
CA ASN A 46 16.97 -1.53 -6.22
C ASN A 46 17.39 -2.82 -5.51
N LYS A 47 16.85 -3.98 -5.90
CA LYS A 47 17.13 -5.31 -5.32
C LYS A 47 16.92 -5.35 -3.81
N ILE A 48 15.89 -4.65 -3.34
CA ILE A 48 15.47 -4.68 -1.94
C ILE A 48 14.52 -5.86 -1.78
N GLU A 49 14.79 -6.74 -0.81
CA GLU A 49 13.91 -7.87 -0.52
C GLU A 49 12.63 -7.39 0.16
N TYR A 50 11.47 -7.93 -0.27
CA TYR A 50 10.16 -7.63 0.30
C TYR A 50 9.23 -8.84 0.20
N GLU A 51 8.12 -8.76 0.94
CA GLU A 51 7.02 -9.71 0.84
C GLU A 51 5.72 -8.95 0.54
N GLU A 52 4.99 -9.38 -0.49
CA GLU A 52 3.65 -8.87 -0.76
C GLU A 52 2.61 -9.59 0.11
N LYS A 53 1.92 -8.83 0.97
CA LYS A 53 0.75 -9.32 1.71
C LYS A 53 -0.53 -8.95 0.96
N ASP A 54 -1.07 -9.87 0.16
CA ASP A 54 -2.35 -9.63 -0.52
C ASP A 54 -3.48 -9.49 0.50
N ILE A 55 -4.19 -8.36 0.51
CA ILE A 55 -5.34 -8.06 1.37
C ILE A 55 -6.68 -8.25 0.66
N ALA A 56 -6.67 -8.43 -0.66
CA ALA A 56 -7.88 -8.60 -1.46
C ALA A 56 -8.44 -10.01 -1.28
N ALA A 57 -7.59 -11.04 -1.42
CA ALA A 57 -7.99 -12.43 -1.26
C ALA A 57 -7.76 -13.00 0.15
N ASN A 58 -6.90 -12.38 0.97
CA ASN A 58 -6.62 -12.85 2.34
C ASN A 58 -7.20 -11.90 3.40
N GLU A 59 -8.17 -12.41 4.17
CA GLU A 59 -8.84 -11.66 5.22
C GLU A 59 -7.95 -11.37 6.44
N GLU A 60 -7.04 -12.29 6.79
CA GLU A 60 -6.10 -12.11 7.90
C GLU A 60 -5.16 -10.94 7.62
N ASN A 61 -4.55 -10.90 6.43
CA ASN A 61 -3.70 -9.78 6.00
C ASN A 61 -4.48 -8.46 6.01
N ARG A 62 -5.73 -8.47 5.54
CA ARG A 62 -6.60 -7.28 5.51
C ARG A 62 -6.91 -6.77 6.90
N LYS A 63 -7.24 -7.66 7.84
CA LYS A 63 -7.51 -7.31 9.23
C LYS A 63 -6.24 -6.77 9.90
N TRP A 64 -5.14 -7.50 9.77
CA TRP A 64 -3.85 -7.13 10.33
C TRP A 64 -3.39 -5.76 9.87
N MET A 65 -3.47 -5.46 8.56
CA MET A 65 -3.11 -4.14 8.01
C MET A 65 -3.92 -3.02 8.68
N ARG A 66 -5.24 -3.19 8.84
CA ARG A 66 -6.10 -2.16 9.44
C ARG A 66 -5.82 -1.92 10.92
N GLU A 67 -5.51 -2.99 11.66
CA GLU A 67 -5.21 -2.90 13.08
C GLU A 67 -3.83 -2.28 13.34
N ASN A 68 -2.85 -2.52 12.46
CA ASN A 68 -1.48 -2.05 12.63
C ASN A 68 -1.18 -0.70 11.96
N VAL A 69 -2.10 -0.13 11.16
CA VAL A 69 -2.00 1.28 10.75
C VAL A 69 -2.33 2.18 11.96
N PRO A 70 -1.42 3.09 12.35
CA PRO A 70 -1.63 4.07 13.42
C PRO A 70 -2.89 4.91 13.19
N GLU A 71 -3.59 5.25 14.26
CA GLU A 71 -4.90 5.91 14.17
C GLU A 71 -4.83 7.30 13.54
N ASP A 72 -3.76 8.04 13.78
CA ASP A 72 -3.43 9.33 13.17
C ASP A 72 -3.07 9.24 11.68
N CYS A 73 -2.70 8.06 11.20
CA CYS A 73 -2.45 7.78 9.78
C CYS A 73 -3.66 7.17 9.04
N ARG A 74 -4.81 7.01 9.71
CA ARG A 74 -6.04 6.49 9.09
C ARG A 74 -6.77 7.61 8.35
N PRO A 75 -7.46 7.29 7.23
CA PRO A 75 -8.29 8.27 6.55
C PRO A 75 -9.45 8.74 7.44
N ALA A 76 -9.84 10.01 7.32
CA ALA A 76 -10.95 10.60 8.08
C ALA A 76 -12.30 9.89 7.86
N THR A 77 -12.45 9.19 6.73
CA THR A 77 -13.59 8.32 6.46
C THR A 77 -13.09 7.06 5.80
N GLY A 78 -13.46 5.93 6.39
CA GLY A 78 -13.21 4.63 5.80
C GLY A 78 -12.04 3.85 6.36
N ASN A 79 -11.52 2.93 5.54
CA ASN A 79 -10.44 2.02 5.90
C ASN A 79 -9.18 2.46 5.18
N PRO A 80 -8.00 2.27 5.79
CA PRO A 80 -6.75 2.51 5.09
C PRO A 80 -6.69 1.69 3.80
N LEU A 81 -6.30 2.36 2.72
CA LEU A 81 -6.15 1.78 1.38
C LEU A 81 -4.69 1.41 1.13
N PRO A 82 -4.40 0.31 0.41
CA PRO A 82 -3.04 -0.04 0.04
C PRO A 82 -2.49 0.92 -1.04
N PRO A 83 -1.16 1.02 -1.21
CA PRO A 83 -0.12 0.31 -0.44
C PRO A 83 0.06 0.88 0.98
N ARG A 84 0.39 0.00 1.93
CA ARG A 84 0.81 0.34 3.29
C ARG A 84 2.12 -0.39 3.54
N ILE A 85 3.17 0.35 3.88
CA ILE A 85 4.53 -0.16 3.95
C ILE A 85 4.87 -0.39 5.42
N PHE A 86 5.32 -1.61 5.70
CA PHE A 86 5.71 -2.05 7.02
C PHE A 86 7.11 -2.66 6.94
N LYS A 87 7.85 -2.53 8.03
CA LYS A 87 9.07 -3.30 8.27
C LYS A 87 8.82 -4.15 9.51
N ASP A 88 8.77 -5.46 9.32
CA ASP A 88 8.32 -6.43 10.33
C ASP A 88 6.92 -6.05 10.88
N ASN A 89 6.86 -5.45 12.07
CA ASN A 89 5.64 -4.99 12.72
C ASN A 89 5.55 -3.46 12.86
N GLN A 90 6.53 -2.72 12.31
CA GLN A 90 6.56 -1.27 12.38
C GLN A 90 5.93 -0.67 11.12
N TYR A 91 4.92 0.19 11.30
CA TYR A 91 4.39 1.00 10.21
C TYR A 91 5.42 2.05 9.79
N LEU A 92 5.74 2.09 8.50
CA LEU A 92 6.66 3.08 7.93
C LEU A 92 5.89 4.22 7.25
N GLY A 93 4.82 3.90 6.54
CA GLY A 93 4.02 4.90 5.84
C GLY A 93 3.11 4.31 4.78
N ASP A 94 2.46 5.18 4.02
CA ASP A 94 1.71 4.83 2.83
C ASP A 94 2.41 5.29 1.55
N TYR A 95 1.67 5.33 0.45
CA TYR A 95 2.25 5.75 -0.83
C TYR A 95 2.79 7.17 -0.79
N ASP A 96 2.09 8.10 -0.13
CA ASP A 96 2.50 9.51 -0.12
C ASP A 96 3.79 9.70 0.68
N ALA A 97 3.91 9.01 1.82
CA ALA A 97 5.16 9.00 2.59
C ALA A 97 6.33 8.36 1.81
N PHE A 98 6.09 7.27 1.08
CA PHE A 98 7.09 6.67 0.20
C PHE A 98 7.50 7.60 -0.95
N PHE A 99 6.51 8.26 -1.56
CA PHE A 99 6.74 9.21 -2.64
C PHE A 99 7.55 10.41 -2.16
N GLU A 100 7.22 10.98 -1.01
CA GLU A 100 8.01 12.05 -0.38
C GLU A 100 9.44 11.61 -0.10
N ALA A 101 9.64 10.41 0.46
CA ALA A 101 10.97 9.84 0.67
C ALA A 101 11.73 9.69 -0.65
N ARG A 102 11.05 9.32 -1.74
CA ARG A 102 11.64 9.19 -3.08
C ARG A 102 12.08 10.52 -3.66
N GLU A 103 11.24 11.56 -3.58
CA GLU A 103 11.57 12.91 -4.04
C GLU A 103 12.77 13.49 -3.28
N ASN A 104 12.89 13.16 -1.99
CA ASN A 104 13.99 13.59 -1.14
C ASN A 104 15.25 12.70 -1.22
N ASN A 105 15.27 11.67 -2.09
CA ASN A 105 16.33 10.65 -2.15
C ASN A 105 16.64 10.04 -0.76
N ALA A 106 15.60 9.70 0.00
CA ALA A 106 15.65 9.20 1.37
C ALA A 106 14.85 7.89 1.55
N VAL A 107 14.68 7.11 0.47
CA VAL A 107 13.87 5.89 0.50
C VAL A 107 14.52 4.80 1.34
N TYR A 108 15.84 4.66 1.32
CA TYR A 108 16.50 3.66 2.16
C TYR A 108 16.33 4.03 3.63
N ALA A 109 16.51 5.30 4.01
CA ALA A 109 16.22 5.78 5.35
C ALA A 109 14.75 5.55 5.76
N PHE A 110 13.79 5.84 4.88
CA PHE A 110 12.36 5.55 5.10
C PHE A 110 12.09 4.06 5.35
N LEU A 111 12.76 3.17 4.61
CA LEU A 111 12.69 1.72 4.81
C LEU A 111 13.51 1.25 6.03
N GLY A 112 14.17 2.15 6.76
CA GLY A 112 15.07 1.82 7.85
C GLY A 112 16.26 0.95 7.41
N LEU A 113 16.74 1.18 6.20
CA LEU A 113 17.87 0.49 5.57
C LEU A 113 19.04 1.48 5.40
N THR A 114 20.25 0.93 5.29
CA THR A 114 21.43 1.73 4.92
C THR A 114 21.48 1.85 3.41
N ALA A 115 21.55 3.09 2.91
CA ALA A 115 21.70 3.34 1.48
C ALA A 115 23.00 2.71 0.95
N PRO A 116 22.96 1.96 -0.17
CA PRO A 116 24.15 1.31 -0.69
C PRO A 116 25.15 2.35 -1.23
N PRO A 117 26.47 2.09 -1.14
CA PRO A 117 27.48 2.98 -1.70
C PRO A 117 27.25 3.23 -3.20
N GLY A 118 27.36 4.50 -3.61
CA GLY A 118 27.11 4.92 -5.00
C GLY A 118 25.63 5.09 -5.37
N SER A 119 24.71 4.90 -4.43
CA SER A 119 23.33 5.37 -4.60
C SER A 119 23.24 6.89 -4.46
N LYS A 120 22.23 7.49 -5.09
CA LYS A 120 21.95 8.94 -4.96
C LYS A 120 21.78 9.39 -3.51
N GLU A 121 21.15 8.55 -2.69
CA GLU A 121 20.94 8.81 -1.26
C GLU A 121 22.27 8.82 -0.48
N ALA A 122 23.13 7.81 -0.69
CA ALA A 122 24.45 7.76 -0.05
C ALA A 122 25.32 8.97 -0.44
N GLU A 123 25.25 9.39 -1.71
CA GLU A 123 25.94 10.60 -2.19
C GLU A 123 25.38 11.89 -1.59
N ALA A 124 24.06 11.98 -1.37
CA ALA A 124 23.42 13.14 -0.78
C ALA A 124 23.79 13.29 0.70
N LEU A 125 23.80 12.19 1.45
CA LEU A 125 24.23 12.16 2.86
C LEU A 125 25.70 12.60 3.00
N ALA A 126 26.59 12.06 2.16
CA ALA A 126 28.01 12.42 2.19
C ALA A 126 28.29 13.90 1.90
N LYS A 127 27.38 14.62 1.20
CA LYS A 127 27.51 16.05 0.90
C LYS A 127 27.01 16.97 2.00
N GLN A 128 26.17 16.48 2.92
CA GLN A 128 25.62 17.27 4.02
C GLN A 128 26.56 17.31 5.24
N GLU A 129 27.52 16.37 5.32
CA GLU A 129 28.51 16.29 6.40
C GLU A 129 29.79 17.10 6.14
N VAL A 130 29.83 17.89 5.06
CA VAL A 130 31.00 18.69 4.60
C VAL A 130 30.76 20.18 4.83
#